data_AF-A0A7W1C5H5-F1
#
_entry.id   AF-A0A7W1C5H5-F1
#
_cell.length_a   1.000
_cell.length_b   1.000
_cell.length_c   1.000
_cell.angle_alpha   90.00
_cell.angle_beta   90.00
_cell.angle_gamma   90.00
#
_symmetry.space_group_name_H-M   'P 1'
#
loop_
_entity.id
_entity.type
_entity.pdbx_description
1 polymer ?
#
loop_
_entity_poly.entity_id
_entity_poly.type
_entity_poly.pdbx_seq_one_letter_code
_entity_poly.pdbx_strand_id
1 'polypeptide(L)'
;MTDDDLGEVWVCTDCYFAHHYGAHEHEGVWYAGESDSPCEFEPLGELPEYGYVSGDQEVTFISDWTDSDTGDGIEEFTWRSCDGCGSHLGGSRYRLAIHWSPIKEEA
;
A
#
# COMPACT_ATOMS: atom_id res chain seq x y z
N MET A 1 13.45 -11.76 17.86
CA MET A 1 12.63 -11.73 16.63
C MET A 1 12.35 -10.27 16.43
N THR A 2 13.14 -9.62 15.57
CA THR A 2 13.03 -8.19 15.32
C THR A 2 12.09 -8.00 14.14
N ASP A 3 11.00 -7.29 14.37
CA ASP A 3 9.97 -6.77 13.45
C ASP A 3 10.53 -5.87 12.31
N ASP A 4 11.79 -6.04 11.90
CA ASP A 4 12.56 -5.06 11.13
C ASP A 4 12.52 -5.28 9.60
N ASP A 5 11.77 -6.28 9.11
CA ASP A 5 11.73 -6.62 7.67
C ASP A 5 10.32 -6.58 7.05
N LEU A 6 9.36 -5.92 7.74
CA LEU A 6 8.10 -5.55 7.13
C LEU A 6 8.32 -4.24 6.39
N GLY A 7 8.37 -4.28 5.06
CA GLY A 7 8.58 -3.07 4.26
C GLY A 7 7.48 -2.06 4.55
N GLU A 8 7.79 -0.98 5.27
CA GLU A 8 6.85 0.14 5.50
C GLU A 8 6.62 0.86 4.18
N VAL A 9 5.35 1.13 3.86
CA VAL A 9 5.00 2.04 2.77
C VAL A 9 3.97 3.06 3.21
N TRP A 10 4.10 4.27 2.69
CA TRP A 10 3.22 5.40 2.93
C TRP A 10 2.39 5.70 1.70
N VAL A 11 1.10 5.48 1.79
CA VAL A 11 0.17 5.58 0.65
C VAL A 11 -0.82 6.73 0.83
N CYS A 12 -1.27 7.34 -0.26
CA CYS A 12 -2.36 8.32 -0.22
C CYS A 12 -3.70 7.66 0.10
N THR A 13 -4.72 8.47 0.39
CA THR A 13 -6.09 8.00 0.64
C THR A 13 -6.60 7.08 -0.47
N ASP A 14 -6.36 7.42 -1.75
CA ASP A 14 -6.84 6.61 -2.87
C ASP A 14 -6.21 5.21 -2.86
N CYS A 15 -4.91 5.12 -2.64
CA CYS A 15 -4.21 3.84 -2.54
C CYS A 15 -4.64 3.05 -1.31
N TYR A 16 -4.85 3.73 -0.18
CA TYR A 16 -5.35 3.09 1.05
C TYR A 16 -6.74 2.49 0.82
N PHE A 17 -7.67 3.25 0.24
CA PHE A 17 -9.00 2.75 -0.09
C PHE A 17 -8.96 1.64 -1.14
N ALA A 18 -8.09 1.75 -2.14
CA ALA A 18 -7.90 0.72 -3.14
C ALA A 18 -7.39 -0.60 -2.54
N HIS A 19 -6.54 -0.53 -1.53
CA HIS A 19 -6.06 -1.72 -0.82
C HIS A 19 -7.22 -2.46 -0.13
N HIS A 20 -8.13 -1.73 0.52
CA HIS A 20 -9.24 -2.30 1.29
C HIS A 20 -10.44 -2.71 0.44
N TYR A 21 -10.71 -1.97 -0.63
CA TYR A 21 -11.96 -2.08 -1.39
C TYR A 21 -11.73 -2.41 -2.88
N GLY A 22 -10.48 -2.58 -3.30
CA GLY A 22 -10.08 -2.77 -4.70
C GLY A 22 -10.00 -1.44 -5.47
N ALA A 23 -9.35 -1.45 -6.63
CA ALA A 23 -9.39 -0.34 -7.59
C ALA A 23 -10.10 -0.80 -8.86
N HIS A 24 -10.76 0.14 -9.54
CA HIS A 24 -11.36 -0.13 -10.85
C HIS A 24 -11.14 1.04 -11.80
N GLU A 25 -10.98 0.71 -13.08
CA GLU A 25 -10.83 1.68 -14.16
C GLU A 25 -12.17 1.85 -14.90
N HIS A 26 -12.58 3.10 -15.13
CA HIS A 26 -13.72 3.44 -15.96
C HIS A 26 -13.32 4.55 -16.94
N GLU A 27 -13.38 4.26 -18.24
CA GLU A 27 -13.08 5.20 -19.33
C GLU A 27 -11.69 5.88 -19.21
N GLY A 28 -10.66 5.16 -18.77
CA GLY A 28 -9.30 5.70 -18.59
C GLY A 28 -9.09 6.45 -17.28
N VAL A 29 -10.06 6.41 -16.36
CA VAL A 29 -9.99 7.05 -15.04
C VAL A 29 -10.09 5.99 -13.96
N TRP A 30 -9.19 6.07 -12.98
CA TRP A 30 -9.16 5.14 -11.86
C TRP A 30 -10.02 5.61 -10.70
N TYR A 31 -10.63 4.66 -10.00
CA TYR A 31 -11.42 4.88 -8.80
C TYR A 31 -11.04 3.85 -7.74
N ALA A 32 -10.93 4.30 -6.49
CA ALA A 32 -10.63 3.45 -5.34
C ALA A 32 -11.93 3.01 -4.65
N GLY A 33 -12.12 1.71 -4.48
CA GLY A 33 -13.33 1.12 -3.93
C GLY A 33 -14.58 1.48 -4.73
N GLU A 34 -15.61 1.96 -4.01
CA GLU A 34 -16.84 2.52 -4.59
C GLU A 34 -16.82 4.06 -4.60
N SER A 35 -15.64 4.69 -4.56
CA SER A 35 -15.52 6.15 -4.56
C SER A 35 -16.04 6.76 -5.87
N ASP A 36 -16.88 7.79 -5.77
CA ASP A 36 -17.27 8.65 -6.90
C ASP A 36 -16.18 9.67 -7.29
N SER A 37 -15.10 9.77 -6.49
CA SER A 37 -13.99 10.68 -6.75
C SER A 37 -12.86 9.94 -7.49
N PRO A 38 -12.38 10.50 -8.62
CA PRO A 38 -11.33 9.87 -9.40
C PRO A 38 -9.97 9.96 -8.68
N CYS A 39 -9.20 8.88 -8.77
CA CYS A 39 -7.82 8.83 -8.34
C CYS A 39 -6.95 9.64 -9.31
N GLU A 40 -5.89 10.26 -8.79
CA GLU A 40 -4.93 11.01 -9.63
C GLU A 40 -4.13 10.08 -10.56
N PHE A 41 -3.77 8.91 -10.05
CA PHE A 41 -2.98 7.88 -10.71
C PHE A 41 -3.58 6.49 -10.46
N GLU A 42 -3.09 5.47 -11.17
CA GLU A 42 -3.41 4.07 -10.88
C GLU A 42 -3.08 3.73 -9.42
N PRO A 43 -4.08 3.39 -8.58
CA PRO A 43 -3.85 3.08 -7.18
C PRO A 43 -3.01 1.82 -7.04
N LEU A 44 -1.99 1.86 -6.17
CA LEU A 44 -1.10 0.73 -5.88
C LEU A 44 -0.28 0.21 -7.08
N GLY A 45 -0.28 0.90 -8.22
CA GLY A 45 0.45 0.48 -9.42
C GLY A 45 1.98 0.42 -9.26
N GLU A 46 2.54 1.09 -8.24
CA GLU A 46 3.96 1.03 -7.91
C GLU A 46 4.27 0.09 -6.74
N LEU A 47 3.25 -0.42 -6.02
CA LEU A 47 3.48 -1.39 -4.96
C LEU A 47 3.74 -2.78 -5.54
N PRO A 48 4.59 -3.59 -4.88
CA PRO A 48 4.73 -4.98 -5.23
C PRO A 48 3.39 -5.71 -5.00
N GLU A 49 2.90 -6.36 -6.05
CA GLU A 49 1.69 -7.18 -5.99
C GLU A 49 1.91 -8.43 -5.14
N TYR A 50 0.81 -9.05 -4.70
CA TYR A 50 0.87 -10.35 -4.03
C TYR A 50 1.64 -11.36 -4.91
N GLY A 51 2.65 -12.02 -4.35
CA GLY A 51 3.53 -12.94 -5.08
C GLY A 51 4.67 -12.25 -5.83
N TYR A 52 4.84 -10.94 -5.70
CA TYR A 52 6.05 -10.26 -6.17
C TYR A 52 7.28 -10.83 -5.45
N VAL A 53 8.27 -11.27 -6.24
CA VAL A 53 9.50 -11.90 -5.75
C VAL A 53 10.66 -10.92 -5.82
N SER A 54 11.35 -10.73 -4.69
CA SER A 54 12.58 -9.98 -4.58
C SER A 54 13.65 -10.84 -3.92
N GLY A 55 14.60 -11.34 -4.71
CA GLY A 55 15.61 -12.28 -4.22
C GLY A 55 14.98 -13.60 -3.78
N ASP A 56 15.21 -13.97 -2.51
CA ASP A 56 14.72 -15.21 -1.90
C ASP A 56 13.41 -15.02 -1.12
N GLN A 57 12.74 -13.87 -1.28
CA GLN A 57 11.51 -13.51 -0.56
C GLN A 57 10.39 -13.14 -1.53
N GLU A 58 9.15 -13.42 -1.14
CA GLU A 58 7.93 -13.05 -1.86
C GLU A 58 6.98 -12.22 -0.98
N VAL A 59 6.27 -11.26 -1.57
CA VAL A 59 5.19 -10.54 -0.89
C VAL A 59 4.04 -11.50 -0.63
N THR A 60 3.76 -11.75 0.64
CA THR A 60 2.71 -12.68 1.08
C THR A 60 1.42 -11.98 1.44
N PHE A 61 1.46 -10.73 1.91
CA PHE A 61 0.26 -9.89 2.05
C PHE A 61 0.68 -8.47 2.43
N ILE A 62 -0.25 -7.54 2.30
CA ILE A 62 -0.14 -6.17 2.76
C ILE A 62 -1.20 -5.98 3.85
N SER A 63 -0.85 -5.33 4.96
CA SER A 63 -1.79 -5.04 6.04
C SER A 63 -1.66 -3.60 6.53
N ASP A 64 -2.67 -3.10 7.22
CA ASP A 64 -2.54 -1.83 7.93
C ASP A 64 -1.43 -1.91 8.98
N TRP A 65 -0.60 -0.87 9.04
CA TRP A 65 0.40 -0.73 10.08
C TRP A 65 -0.08 0.30 11.10
N THR A 66 -0.90 -0.18 12.03
CA THR A 66 -1.47 0.62 13.12
C THR A 66 -0.76 0.28 14.41
N ASP A 67 -0.51 1.26 15.28
CA ASP A 67 -0.12 0.97 16.66
C ASP A 67 -1.25 0.20 17.36
N SER A 68 -0.98 -1.00 17.86
CA SER A 68 -2.01 -1.89 18.41
C SER A 68 -2.60 -1.40 19.73
N ASP A 69 -1.93 -0.48 20.42
CA ASP A 69 -2.34 0.03 21.73
C ASP A 69 -3.21 1.29 21.63
N THR A 70 -2.99 2.11 20.60
CA THR A 70 -3.64 3.43 20.46
C THR A 70 -4.47 3.58 19.20
N GLY A 71 -4.21 2.78 18.15
CA GLY A 71 -4.77 2.99 16.81
C GLY A 71 -4.25 4.26 16.12
N ASP A 72 -3.38 5.02 16.78
CA ASP A 72 -2.69 6.19 16.22
C ASP A 72 -1.60 5.71 15.25
N GLY A 73 -1.49 6.36 14.10
CA GLY A 73 -0.42 6.08 13.13
C GLY A 73 -0.88 5.66 11.73
N ILE A 74 -2.18 5.45 11.52
CA ILE A 74 -2.71 5.22 10.17
C ILE A 74 -2.83 6.48 9.33
N GLU A 75 -2.83 7.67 9.91
CA GLU A 75 -3.02 8.91 9.16
C GLU A 75 -2.02 9.96 9.64
N GLU A 76 -1.19 10.45 8.73
CA GLU A 76 -0.31 11.60 8.98
C GLU A 76 -0.36 12.56 7.79
N PHE A 77 -0.61 13.85 8.04
CA PHE A 77 -0.49 14.86 6.98
C PHE A 77 0.98 15.07 6.64
N THR A 78 1.35 14.85 5.39
CA THR A 78 2.74 14.99 4.93
C THR A 78 2.84 15.39 3.46
N TRP A 79 4.01 15.89 3.08
CA TRP A 79 4.39 16.21 1.70
C TRP A 79 5.18 15.07 1.03
N ARG A 80 5.30 13.92 1.69
CA ARG A 80 5.93 12.73 1.10
C ARG A 80 5.12 12.23 -0.11
N SER A 81 5.83 11.74 -1.11
CA SER A 81 5.20 11.04 -2.23
C SER A 81 4.45 9.80 -1.73
N CYS A 82 3.39 9.42 -2.43
CA CYS A 82 2.71 8.15 -2.22
C CYS A 82 3.58 7.04 -2.79
N ASP A 83 3.96 6.06 -1.97
CA ASP A 83 4.74 4.90 -2.42
C ASP A 83 3.94 3.96 -3.32
N GLY A 84 2.60 4.06 -3.29
CA GLY A 84 1.73 3.17 -4.07
C GLY A 84 1.35 3.65 -5.46
N CYS A 85 1.23 4.96 -5.68
CA CYS A 85 0.87 5.51 -6.99
C CYS A 85 1.78 6.64 -7.48
N GLY A 86 2.82 6.99 -6.70
CA GLY A 86 3.77 8.03 -7.06
C GLY A 86 3.26 9.46 -6.94
N SER A 87 2.04 9.69 -6.43
CA SER A 87 1.50 11.05 -6.26
C SER A 87 2.38 11.89 -5.33
N HIS A 88 2.70 13.12 -5.76
CA HIS A 88 3.49 14.09 -4.98
C HIS A 88 2.62 15.12 -4.26
N LEU A 89 1.29 14.97 -4.31
CA LEU A 89 0.37 15.92 -3.67
C LEU A 89 0.42 15.81 -2.15
N GLY A 90 0.59 16.93 -1.47
CA GLY A 90 0.51 16.98 -0.01
C GLY A 90 -0.89 16.60 0.48
N GLY A 91 -0.96 15.78 1.52
CA GLY A 91 -2.22 15.28 2.07
C GLY A 91 -2.01 14.27 3.18
N SER A 92 -3.11 13.64 3.61
CA SER A 92 -3.05 12.48 4.49
C SER A 92 -2.30 11.33 3.82
N ARG A 93 -1.42 10.69 4.58
CA ARG A 93 -0.76 9.43 4.21
C ARG A 93 -1.04 8.36 5.24
N TYR A 94 -1.19 7.15 4.72
CA TYR A 94 -1.52 5.96 5.47
C TYR A 94 -0.38 4.96 5.43
N ARG A 95 -0.09 4.34 6.57
CA ARG A 95 0.96 3.32 6.67
C ARG A 95 0.39 1.94 6.41
N LEU A 96 1.01 1.26 5.47
CA LEU A 96 0.81 -0.17 5.23
C LEU A 96 2.13 -0.91 5.49
N ALA A 97 2.03 -2.14 5.97
CA ALA A 97 3.13 -3.07 6.13
C ALA A 97 3.08 -4.09 4.99
N ILE A 98 4.21 -4.26 4.30
CA ILE A 98 4.42 -5.32 3.32
C ILE A 98 5.06 -6.51 4.03
N HIS A 99 4.37 -7.66 4.01
CA HIS A 99 4.84 -8.89 4.63
C HIS A 99 5.55 -9.75 3.59
N TRP A 100 6.82 -10.03 3.84
CA TRP A 100 7.67 -10.86 2.99
C TRP A 100 7.85 -12.24 3.61
N SER A 101 7.63 -13.29 2.83
CA SER A 101 7.96 -14.66 3.23
C SER A 101 9.13 -15.20 2.42
N PRO A 102 10.02 -16.01 3.01
CA PRO A 102 11.05 -16.69 2.25
C PRO A 102 10.41 -17.70 1.28
N ILE A 103 10.85 -17.66 0.03
CA ILE A 103 10.47 -18.64 -0.99
C ILE A 103 11.17 -19.93 -0.63
N LYS A 104 10.39 -20.97 -0.30
CA LYS A 104 10.96 -22.29 -0.07
C LYS A 104 11.37 -22.86 -1.42
N GLU A 105 12.68 -22.93 -1.67
CA GLU A 105 13.19 -23.80 -2.73
C GLU A 105 12.74 -25.23 -2.43
N GLU A 106 11.81 -25.75 -3.22
CA GLU A 106 11.44 -27.17 -3.18
C GLU A 106 12.64 -27.97 -3.71
N ALA A 107 13.31 -28.70 -2.81
CA ALA A 107 14.45 -29.57 -3.10
C ALA A 107 14.05 -30.90 -3.75
#